data_AF-A0A977PYY6-F1
#
_entry.id   AF-A0A977PYY6-F1
#
_cell.length_a   1.000
_cell.length_b   1.000
_cell.length_c   1.000
_cell.angle_alpha   90.00
_cell.angle_beta   90.00
_cell.angle_gamma   90.00
#
_symmetry.space_group_name_H-M   'P 1'
#
loop_
_entity.id
_entity.type
_entity.pdbx_description
1 polymer ?
#
loop_
_entity_poly.entity_id
_entity_poly.type
_entity_poly.pdbx_seq_one_letter_code
_entity_poly.pdbx_strand_id
1 'polypeptide(L)'
;MEYSYHEKTEKGHYRLETRQVWTVSINQLSALHRQNQWVGLATVVMVKSKTQFGHKTTETFRYYISSLPTDAERHSHVIRSHWSIENSLHWVLDVTFNEDASRVR
;
A
#
# COMPACT_ATOMS: atom_id res chain seq x y z
N MET A 1 16.28 8.68 -14.46
CA MET A 1 15.73 8.52 -13.10
C MET A 1 15.80 7.05 -12.77
N GLU A 2 16.60 6.70 -11.78
CA GLU A 2 16.78 5.34 -11.30
C GLU A 2 15.69 5.02 -10.27
N TYR A 3 15.08 3.84 -10.39
CA TYR A 3 14.04 3.37 -9.48
C TYR A 3 14.25 1.89 -9.19
N SER A 4 13.85 1.45 -8.00
CA SER A 4 13.66 0.02 -7.72
C SER A 4 12.19 -0.34 -7.96
N TYR A 5 11.97 -1.53 -8.51
CA TYR A 5 10.66 -2.04 -8.90
C TYR A 5 10.43 -3.45 -8.36
N HIS A 6 9.22 -3.71 -7.90
CA HIS A 6 8.80 -5.05 -7.48
C HIS A 6 7.33 -5.26 -7.81
N GLU A 7 7.01 -6.43 -8.36
CA GLU A 7 5.65 -6.85 -8.66
C GLU A 7 5.33 -8.16 -7.95
N LYS A 8 4.13 -8.25 -7.39
CA LYS A 8 3.61 -9.50 -6.83
C LYS A 8 2.16 -9.67 -7.20
N THR A 9 1.82 -10.86 -7.69
CA THR A 9 0.45 -11.28 -7.91
C THR A 9 0.04 -12.33 -6.88
N GLU A 10 -1.10 -12.11 -6.22
CA GLU A 10 -1.64 -12.98 -5.18
C GLU A 10 -3.11 -13.31 -5.50
N LYS A 11 -3.51 -14.55 -5.24
CA LYS A 11 -4.90 -15.02 -5.39
C LYS A 11 -5.48 -15.34 -4.01
N GLY A 12 -6.69 -14.88 -3.74
CA GLY A 12 -7.41 -15.20 -2.50
C GLY A 12 -8.91 -14.95 -2.63
N HIS A 13 -9.76 -15.80 -2.05
CA HIS A 13 -11.23 -15.65 -2.05
C HIS A 13 -11.83 -15.10 -3.36
N TYR A 14 -11.60 -15.79 -4.48
CA TYR A 14 -12.08 -15.42 -5.83
C TYR A 14 -11.52 -14.11 -6.41
N ARG A 15 -10.57 -13.49 -5.72
CA ARG A 15 -9.88 -12.26 -6.12
C ARG A 15 -8.49 -12.58 -6.63
N LEU A 16 -8.10 -11.93 -7.72
CA LEU A 16 -6.72 -11.88 -8.20
C LEU A 16 -6.22 -10.44 -8.02
N GLU A 17 -5.15 -10.26 -7.26
CA GLU A 17 -4.56 -8.95 -7.03
C GLU A 17 -3.11 -8.93 -7.53
N THR A 18 -2.80 -7.99 -8.41
CA THR A 18 -1.43 -7.65 -8.80
C THR A 18 -1.05 -6.33 -8.15
N ARG A 19 0.03 -6.33 -7.36
CA ARG A 19 0.61 -5.14 -6.73
C ARG A 19 1.96 -4.86 -7.34
N GLN A 20 2.10 -3.65 -7.88
CA GLN A 20 3.32 -3.13 -8.46
C GLN A 20 3.82 -1.99 -7.57
N VAL A 21 5.08 -2.03 -7.19
CA VAL A 21 5.71 -1.08 -6.26
C VAL A 21 6.91 -0.47 -6.95
N TRP A 22 6.98 0.86 -6.96
CA TRP A 22 8.13 1.62 -7.41
C TRP A 22 8.66 2.44 -6.25
N THR A 23 9.98 2.50 -6.13
CA THR A 23 10.65 3.35 -5.14
C THR A 23 11.70 4.21 -5.82
N VAL A 24 11.75 5.48 -5.44
CA VAL A 24 12.72 6.45 -5.94
C VAL A 24 13.33 7.20 -4.77
N SER A 25 14.65 7.41 -4.83
CA SER A 25 15.35 8.18 -3.81
C SER A 25 14.93 9.64 -3.88
N ILE A 26 14.74 10.26 -2.73
CA ILE A 26 14.40 11.68 -2.61
C ILE A 26 15.44 12.58 -3.29
N ASN A 27 16.71 12.15 -3.36
CA ASN A 27 17.79 12.91 -3.99
C ASN A 27 17.62 13.05 -5.51
N GLN A 28 16.75 12.24 -6.13
CA GLN A 28 16.44 12.30 -7.55
C GLN A 28 15.20 13.15 -7.86
N LEU A 29 14.52 13.65 -6.83
CA LEU A 29 13.28 14.40 -6.95
C LEU A 29 13.52 15.89 -6.67
N SER A 30 12.68 16.72 -7.28
CA SER A 30 12.55 18.10 -6.83
C SER A 30 12.04 18.14 -5.40
N ALA A 31 12.34 19.25 -4.71
CA ALA A 31 11.94 19.42 -3.32
C ALA A 31 10.43 19.22 -3.16
N LEU A 32 10.06 18.33 -2.24
CA LEU A 32 8.67 18.09 -1.91
C LEU A 32 8.14 19.21 -1.00
N HIS A 33 6.84 19.49 -1.08
CA HIS A 33 6.20 20.45 -0.21
C HIS A 33 6.41 20.06 1.27
N ARG A 34 6.98 20.99 2.06
CA ARG A 34 7.33 20.78 3.49
C ARG A 34 8.31 19.62 3.74
N GLN A 35 9.14 19.26 2.77
CA GLN A 35 10.15 18.19 2.91
C GLN A 35 11.00 18.31 4.19
N ASN A 36 11.35 19.53 4.59
CA ASN A 36 12.16 19.78 5.79
C ASN A 36 11.48 19.33 7.11
N GLN A 37 10.17 19.09 7.11
CA GLN A 37 9.44 18.56 8.27
C GLN A 37 9.57 17.04 8.41
N TRP A 38 10.03 16.34 7.36
CA TRP A 38 10.10 14.89 7.31
C TRP A 38 11.54 14.44 7.59
N VAL A 39 11.91 14.48 8.87
CA VAL A 39 13.25 14.08 9.32
C VAL A 39 13.52 12.63 8.90
N GLY A 40 14.67 12.42 8.23
CA GLY A 40 15.08 11.11 7.75
C GLY A 40 14.40 10.63 6.47
N LEU A 41 13.64 11.48 5.77
CA LEU A 41 13.07 11.16 4.46
C LEU A 41 14.16 10.72 3.48
N ALA A 42 14.00 9.53 2.92
CA ALA A 42 14.95 8.93 1.98
C ALA A 42 14.32 8.54 0.65
N THR A 43 13.05 8.14 0.66
CA THR A 43 12.41 7.47 -0.49
C THR A 43 10.96 7.89 -0.66
N VAL A 44 10.53 8.06 -1.91
CA VAL A 44 9.12 8.12 -2.32
C VAL A 44 8.73 6.77 -2.93
N VAL A 45 7.57 6.27 -2.53
CA VAL A 45 7.03 4.97 -2.96
C VAL A 45 5.72 5.18 -3.67
N MET A 46 5.53 4.53 -4.83
CA MET A 46 4.24 4.43 -5.49
C MET A 46 3.83 2.97 -5.54
N VAL A 47 2.58 2.69 -5.19
CA VAL A 47 1.98 1.37 -5.27
C VAL A 47 0.77 1.43 -6.18
N LYS A 48 0.80 0.66 -7.26
CA LYS A 48 -0.37 0.38 -8.08
C LYS A 48 -0.91 -0.99 -7.69
N SER A 49 -2.18 -1.06 -7.31
CA SER A 49 -2.88 -2.32 -7.07
C SER A 49 -3.97 -2.51 -8.10
N LYS A 50 -3.91 -3.60 -8.87
CA LYS A 50 -4.96 -4.04 -9.78
C LYS A 50 -5.64 -5.26 -9.17
N THR A 51 -6.93 -5.14 -8.93
CA THR A 51 -7.74 -6.20 -8.33
C THR A 51 -8.82 -6.65 -9.30
N GLN A 52 -8.89 -7.94 -9.58
CA GLN A 52 -9.94 -8.56 -10.36
C GLN A 52 -10.82 -9.42 -9.47
N PHE A 53 -12.13 -9.21 -9.55
CA PHE A 53 -13.16 -10.00 -8.88
C PHE A 53 -14.29 -10.29 -9.86
N GLY A 54 -14.42 -11.55 -10.29
CA GLY A 54 -15.30 -11.94 -11.39
C GLY A 54 -14.99 -11.13 -12.66
N HIS A 55 -15.99 -10.42 -13.17
CA HIS A 55 -15.88 -9.55 -14.35
C HIS A 55 -15.44 -8.10 -14.02
N LYS A 56 -15.29 -7.75 -12.74
CA LYS A 56 -14.90 -6.41 -12.33
C LYS A 56 -13.39 -6.32 -12.14
N THR A 57 -12.80 -5.26 -12.68
CA THR A 57 -11.39 -4.90 -12.46
C THR A 57 -11.34 -3.51 -11.86
N THR A 58 -10.56 -3.35 -10.79
CA THR A 58 -10.33 -2.08 -10.11
C THR A 58 -8.83 -1.80 -10.05
N GLU A 59 -8.43 -0.56 -10.33
CA GLU A 59 -7.06 -0.11 -10.16
C GLU A 59 -7.01 1.03 -9.12
N THR A 60 -6.04 0.96 -8.20
CA THR A 60 -5.82 1.98 -7.18
C THR A 60 -4.35 2.36 -7.12
N PHE A 61 -4.07 3.65 -6.95
CA PHE A 61 -2.71 4.17 -6.75
C PHE A 61 -2.59 4.71 -5.33
N ARG A 62 -1.49 4.36 -4.66
CA ARG A 62 -1.15 4.85 -3.31
C ARG A 62 0.28 5.35 -3.31
N TYR A 63 0.53 6.47 -2.63
CA TYR A 63 1.85 7.06 -2.51
C TYR A 63 2.27 7.11 -1.05
N TYR A 64 3.54 6.82 -0.79
CA TYR A 64 4.12 6.85 0.55
C TYR A 64 5.45 7.59 0.53
N ILE A 65 5.82 8.14 1.68
CA ILE A 65 7.16 8.62 1.96
C ILE A 65 7.78 7.72 3.03
N SER A 66 9.08 7.48 2.94
CA SER A 66 9.76 6.52 3.80
C SER A 66 11.18 6.99 4.13
N SER A 67 11.62 6.66 5.34
CA SER A 67 13.02 6.80 5.76
C SER A 67 13.88 5.59 5.36
N LEU A 68 13.27 4.52 4.86
CA LEU A 68 14.00 3.36 4.35
C LEU A 68 14.67 3.68 3.00
N PRO A 69 15.83 3.07 2.69
CA PRO A 69 16.44 3.13 1.36
C PRO A 69 15.55 2.55 0.26
N THR A 70 15.80 2.92 -0.99
CA THR A 70 15.08 2.41 -2.17
C THR A 70 15.23 0.91 -2.32
N ASP A 71 14.13 0.19 -2.05
CA ASP A 71 14.01 -1.26 -2.19
C ASP A 71 12.51 -1.58 -2.30
N ALA A 72 12.04 -1.78 -3.52
CA ALA A 72 10.62 -1.97 -3.78
C ALA A 72 10.05 -3.27 -3.19
N GLU A 73 10.86 -4.32 -3.06
CA GLU A 73 10.43 -5.58 -2.46
C GLU A 73 10.23 -5.40 -0.95
N ARG A 74 11.21 -4.80 -0.27
CA ARG A 74 11.10 -4.49 1.16
C ARG A 74 9.91 -3.57 1.44
N HIS A 75 9.70 -2.55 0.63
CA HIS A 75 8.53 -1.67 0.77
C HIS A 75 7.23 -2.43 0.51
N SER A 76 7.17 -3.31 -0.50
CA SER A 76 6.00 -4.15 -0.77
C SER A 76 5.63 -5.03 0.43
N HIS A 77 6.64 -5.58 1.11
CA HIS A 77 6.45 -6.38 2.32
C HIS A 77 5.94 -5.52 3.49
N VAL A 78 6.61 -4.42 3.81
CA VAL A 78 6.23 -3.52 4.92
C VAL A 78 4.80 -3.00 4.73
N ILE A 79 4.46 -2.54 3.52
CA ILE A 79 3.11 -2.04 3.20
C ILE A 79 2.09 -3.16 3.40
N ARG A 80 2.37 -4.38 2.92
CA ARG A 80 1.45 -5.52 3.08
C ARG A 80 1.23 -5.89 4.54
N SER A 81 2.29 -5.91 5.33
CA SER A 81 2.23 -6.23 6.75
C SER A 81 1.44 -5.16 7.52
N HIS A 82 1.62 -3.88 7.19
CA HIS A 82 0.83 -2.80 7.78
C HIS A 82 -0.67 -2.92 7.49
N TRP A 83 -1.04 -3.19 6.23
CA TRP A 83 -2.42 -3.48 5.85
C TRP A 83 -3.00 -4.68 6.60
N SER A 84 -2.19 -5.69 6.92
CA SER A 84 -2.67 -6.87 7.65
C SER A 84 -3.01 -6.52 9.11
N ILE A 85 -2.26 -5.60 9.73
CA ILE A 85 -2.56 -5.07 11.07
C ILE A 85 -3.86 -4.27 11.05
N GLU A 86 -4.01 -3.34 10.10
CA GLU A 86 -5.20 -2.50 9.98
C GLU A 86 -6.45 -3.34 9.70
N ASN A 87 -6.39 -4.31 8.77
CA ASN A 87 -7.51 -5.22 8.51
C ASN A 87 -7.83 -6.11 9.71
N SER A 88 -6.84 -6.59 10.44
CA SER A 88 -7.07 -7.41 11.64
C SER A 88 -7.72 -6.59 12.76
N LEU A 89 -7.28 -5.33 12.93
CA LEU A 89 -7.87 -4.41 13.89
C LEU A 89 -9.31 -4.04 13.48
N HIS A 90 -9.56 -3.75 12.19
CA HIS A 90 -10.89 -3.47 11.68
C HIS A 90 -11.82 -4.66 11.90
N TRP A 91 -11.37 -5.88 11.60
CA TRP A 91 -12.15 -7.09 11.83
C TRP A 91 -12.46 -7.33 13.31
N VAL A 92 -11.50 -7.07 14.21
CA VAL A 92 -11.75 -7.12 15.66
C VAL A 92 -12.76 -6.06 16.08
N LEU A 93 -12.69 -4.83 15.54
CA LEU A 93 -13.70 -3.81 15.79
C LEU A 93 -15.08 -4.24 15.26
N ASP A 94 -15.20 -4.66 14.01
CA ASP A 94 -16.47 -5.06 13.38
C ASP A 94 -17.14 -6.23 14.13
N VAL A 95 -16.35 -7.21 14.57
CA VAL A 95 -16.84 -8.39 15.31
C VAL A 95 -17.13 -8.07 16.78
N THR A 96 -16.32 -7.23 17.42
CA THR A 96 -16.51 -6.87 18.85
C THR A 96 -17.67 -5.88 19.02
N PHE A 97 -17.91 -5.00 18.05
CA PHE A 97 -19.03 -4.05 18.07
C PHE A 97 -20.29 -4.58 17.35
N ASN A 98 -20.26 -5.80 16.80
CA ASN A 98 -21.41 -6.46 16.15
C ASN A 98 -22.12 -5.56 15.11
N GLU A 99 -21.38 -4.70 14.41
CA GLU A 99 -21.95 -3.78 13.43
C GLU A 99 -22.47 -4.52 12.17
N ASP A 100 -22.05 -5.76 11.95
CA ASP A 100 -22.58 -6.64 10.88
C ASP A 100 -24.03 -7.10 11.17
N ALA A 101 -24.53 -6.92 12.40
CA ALA A 101 -25.93 -7.14 12.75
C ALA A 101 -26.82 -5.90 12.58
N SER A 102 -26.26 -4.73 12.26
CA SER A 102 -27.03 -3.50 12.11
C SER A 102 -27.70 -3.41 10.74
N ARG A 103 -28.73 -4.23 10.56
CA ARG A 103 -29.70 -4.09 9.48
C ARG A 103 -30.64 -2.92 9.81
N VAL A 104 -30.13 -1.69 9.70
CA VAL A 104 -30.99 -0.50 9.77
C VAL A 104 -31.86 -0.49 8.51
N ARG A 105 -33.14 -0.79 8.70
CA ARG A 105 -34.22 -0.45 7.76
C ARG A 105 -34.69 0.97 8.03
#